data_AF-A0A353NMY3-F1
#
_entry.id   AF-A0A353NMY3-F1
#
_cell.length_a   1.000
_cell.length_b   1.000
_cell.length_c   1.000
_cell.angle_alpha   90.00
_cell.angle_beta   90.00
_cell.angle_gamma   90.00
#
_symmetry.space_group_name_H-M   'P 1'
#
loop_
_entity.id
_entity.type
_entity.pdbx_description
1 polymer ?
#
loop_
_entity_poly.entity_id
_entity_poly.type
_entity_poly.pdbx_seq_one_letter_code
_entity_poly.pdbx_strand_id
1 'polypeptide(L)' 'SYLSRIFKQKKGHTITEQVNRTRIEEAKYILQDCDSTVSETAQKVGFADRSYFYKVFKKQVGLSPSV' A
#
# COMPACT_ATOMS: atom_id res chain seq x y z
N SER A 1 -3.02 -20.42 -7.20
CA SER A 1 -2.14 -20.00 -8.31
C SER A 1 -2.80 -19.79 -9.67
N TYR A 2 -4.03 -20.26 -9.94
CA TYR A 2 -4.71 -20.02 -11.22
C TYR A 2 -5.28 -18.59 -11.35
N LEU A 3 -6.03 -18.14 -10.34
CA LEU A 3 -6.63 -16.81 -10.30
C LEU A 3 -5.59 -15.68 -10.42
N SER A 4 -4.49 -15.77 -9.66
CA SER A 4 -3.41 -14.76 -9.72
C SER A 4 -2.78 -14.65 -11.11
N ARG A 5 -2.67 -15.77 -11.84
CA ARG A 5 -2.10 -15.81 -13.19
C ARG A 5 -3.05 -15.22 -14.22
N ILE A 6 -4.34 -15.58 -14.18
CA ILE A 6 -5.36 -14.99 -15.05
C ILE A 6 -5.49 -13.49 -14.78
N PHE A 7 -5.51 -13.08 -13.51
CA PHE A 7 -5.63 -11.68 -13.14
C PHE A 7 -4.44 -10.87 -13.70
N LYS A 8 -3.21 -11.36 -13.52
CA LYS A 8 -2.02 -10.70 -14.08
C LYS A 8 -2.05 -10.63 -15.60
N GLN A 9 -2.50 -11.69 -16.27
CA GLN A 9 -2.63 -11.71 -17.73
C GLN A 9 -3.66 -10.68 -18.22
N LYS A 10 -4.78 -10.51 -17.50
CA LYS A 10 -5.86 -9.60 -17.89
C LYS A 10 -5.62 -8.14 -17.49
N LYS A 11 -4.95 -7.89 -16.37
CA LYS A 11 -4.78 -6.54 -15.79
C LYS A 11 -3.36 -6.00 -15.93
N GLY A 12 -2.39 -6.82 -16.32
CA GLY A 12 -0.98 -6.41 -16.43
C GLY A 12 -0.23 -6.35 -15.09
N HIS A 13 -0.93 -6.45 -13.97
CA HIS A 13 -0.37 -6.45 -12.62
C HIS A 13 -1.01 -7.53 -11.75
N THR A 14 -0.35 -7.92 -10.67
CA THR A 14 -0.85 -8.92 -9.73
C THR A 14 -2.01 -8.37 -8.88
N ILE A 15 -2.75 -9.29 -8.26
CA ILE A 15 -3.79 -8.97 -7.28
C ILE A 15 -3.17 -8.25 -6.08
N THR A 16 -2.02 -8.73 -5.60
CA THR A 16 -1.29 -8.12 -4.49
C THR A 16 -0.88 -6.68 -4.80
N GLU A 17 -0.43 -6.40 -6.01
CA GLU A 17 -0.13 -5.02 -6.43
C GLU A 17 -1.37 -4.14 -6.45
N GLN A 18 -2.51 -4.68 -6.89
CA GLN A 18 -3.78 -3.94 -6.87
C GLN A 18 -4.23 -3.62 -5.43
N VAL A 19 -4.22 -4.62 -4.55
CA VAL A 19 -4.57 -4.46 -3.13
C VAL A 19 -3.65 -3.44 -2.46
N ASN A 20 -2.35 -3.57 -2.69
CA ASN A 20 -1.37 -2.63 -2.16
C ASN A 20 -1.62 -1.21 -2.68
N ARG A 21 -1.96 -1.03 -3.96
CA ARG A 21 -2.26 0.30 -4.51
C ARG A 21 -3.42 0.96 -3.77
N THR A 22 -4.53 0.23 -3.60
CA THR A 22 -5.70 0.73 -2.86
C THR A 22 -5.37 1.05 -1.40
N ARG A 23 -4.59 0.21 -0.72
CA ARG A 23 -4.15 0.48 0.66
C ARG A 23 -3.26 1.72 0.77
N ILE A 24 -2.39 1.96 -0.21
CA ILE A 24 -1.54 3.15 -0.24
C ILE A 24 -2.35 4.41 -0.53
N GLU A 25 -3.37 4.34 -1.39
CA GLU A 25 -4.29 5.46 -1.62
C GLU A 25 -5.00 5.86 -0.31
N GLU A 26 -5.51 4.89 0.45
CA GLU A 26 -6.09 5.14 1.77
C GLU A 26 -5.08 5.71 2.76
N ALA A 27 -3.85 5.18 2.76
CA ALA A 27 -2.78 5.66 3.63
C ALA A 27 -2.44 7.13 3.37
N LYS A 28 -2.54 7.60 2.12
CA LYS A 28 -2.33 9.03 1.79
C LYS A 28 -3.37 9.92 2.45
N TYR A 29 -4.64 9.53 2.45
CA TYR A 29 -5.71 10.30 3.08
C TYR A 29 -5.52 10.36 4.60
N ILE A 30 -5.18 9.23 5.23
CA ILE A 30 -4.95 9.17 6.68
C ILE A 30 -3.73 10.01 7.09
N LEU A 31 -2.66 10.01 6.29
CA LEU A 31 -1.46 10.80 6.58
C LEU A 31 -1.67 12.31 6.39
N GLN A 32 -2.67 12.73 5.59
CA GLN A 32 -3.02 14.14 5.44
C GLN A 32 -3.73 14.72 6.67
N ASP A 33 -4.36 13.87 7.49
CA ASP A 33 -5.12 14.28 8.67
C ASP A 33 -4.23 14.57 9.90
N CYS A 34 -2.91 14.49 9.77
CA CYS A 34 -1.84 14.82 10.74
C CYS A 34 -1.88 14.15 12.14
N ASP A 35 -2.98 13.53 12.56
CA ASP A 35 -3.16 12.92 13.88
C ASP A 35 -2.71 11.45 13.95
N SER A 36 -2.35 10.84 12.83
CA SER A 36 -1.93 9.44 12.77
C SER A 36 -0.44 9.31 12.44
N THR A 37 0.30 8.58 13.28
CA THR A 37 1.68 8.24 12.96
C THR A 37 1.75 7.29 11.75
N VAL A 38 2.91 7.24 11.10
CA VAL A 38 3.18 6.31 9.99
C VAL A 38 2.97 4.85 10.41
N SER A 39 3.28 4.52 11.67
CA SER A 39 3.09 3.18 12.22
C SER A 39 1.61 2.82 12.37
N GLU A 40 0.82 3.73 12.91
CA GLU A 40 -0.62 3.53 13.06
C GLU A 40 -1.31 3.48 11.71
N THR A 41 -0.91 4.34 10.77
CA THR A 41 -1.42 4.34 9.40
C THR A 41 -1.16 3.00 8.71
N ALA A 42 0.06 2.46 8.83
CA ALA A 42 0.39 1.15 8.27
C ALA A 42 -0.51 0.03 8.84
N GLN A 43 -0.78 0.05 10.14
CA GLN A 43 -1.70 -0.91 10.76
C GLN A 43 -3.16 -0.70 10.31
N LYS A 44 -3.64 0.54 10.28
CA LYS A 44 -5.00 0.90 9.82
C LYS A 44 -5.26 0.44 8.39
N VAL A 45 -4.28 0.57 7.50
CA VAL A 45 -4.40 0.13 6.09
C VAL A 45 -4.01 -1.33 5.86
N GLY A 46 -3.83 -2.11 6.93
CA GLY A 46 -3.70 -3.57 6.88
C GLY A 46 -2.31 -4.09 6.51
N PHE A 47 -1.25 -3.32 6.77
CA PHE A 47 0.14 -3.79 6.70
C PHE A 47 0.59 -4.32 8.06
N ALA A 48 0.94 -5.60 8.11
CA ALA A 48 1.50 -6.21 9.32
C ALA A 48 2.96 -5.80 9.57
N ASP A 49 3.73 -5.57 8.50
CA ASP A 49 5.14 -5.19 8.56
C ASP A 49 5.34 -3.74 8.12
N ARG A 50 5.92 -2.93 9.01
CA ARG A 50 6.22 -1.51 8.75
C ARG A 50 7.26 -1.32 7.65
N SER A 51 8.26 -2.20 7.58
CA SER A 51 9.33 -2.09 6.56
C SER A 51 8.78 -2.34 5.16
N TYR A 52 7.84 -3.28 5.04
CA TYR A 52 7.12 -3.60 3.81
C TYR A 52 6.20 -2.45 3.41
N PHE A 53 5.44 -1.88 4.35
CA PHE A 53 4.67 -0.65 4.10
C PHE A 53 5.56 0.46 3.53
N TYR A 54 6.69 0.74 4.17
CA TYR A 54 7.65 1.76 3.69
C TYR A 54 8.12 1.49 2.25
N LYS A 55 8.50 0.25 1.95
CA LYS A 55 8.92 -0.15 0.59
C LYS A 55 7.81 0.03 -0.44
N VAL A 56 6.59 -0.37 -0.11
CA VAL A 56 5.44 -0.28 -1.00
C VAL A 56 5.00 1.17 -1.20
N PHE A 57 4.91 1.94 -0.12
CA PHE A 57 4.58 3.37 -0.16
C PHE A 57 5.60 4.12 -1.02
N LYS A 58 6.89 3.97 -0.75
CA LYS A 58 7.94 4.62 -1.53
C LYS A 58 7.90 4.22 -3.01
N LYS A 59 7.63 2.95 -3.32
CA LYS A 59 7.49 2.47 -4.71
C LYS A 59 6.30 3.09 -5.44
N GLN A 60 5.18 3.31 -4.74
CA GLN A 60 3.93 3.80 -5.34
C GLN A 60 3.85 5.34 -5.37
N VAL A 61 4.42 6.01 -4.37
CA VAL A 61 4.30 7.46 -4.17
C VAL A 61 5.58 8.20 -4.59
N GLY A 62 6.72 7.51 -4.65
CA GLY A 62 8.04 8.11 -4.94
C GLY A 62 8.69 8.78 -3.74
N LEU A 63 7.91 9.13 -2.71
CA LEU A 63 8.35 9.77 -1.48
C LEU A 63 8.23 8.80 -0.30
N SER A 64 9.02 9.02 0.76
CA SER A 64 8.80 8.31 2.02
C SER A 64 7.45 8.71 2.63
N PRO A 65 6.75 7.79 3.33
CA PRO A 65 5.66 8.17 4.24
C PRO A 65 6.31 8.88 5.42
N SER A 66 6.69 10.13 5.20
CA SER A 66 7.17 11.04 6.22
C SER A 66 6.00 11.97 6.51
N VAL A 67 5.54 11.93 7.76
CA VAL A 67 4.82 13.05 8.35
C VAL A 67 5.65 14.32 8.16
#